data_AF-A0A7W6CRI9-F1
#
_entry.id   AF-A0A7W6CRI9-F1
#
_cell.length_a   1.000
_cell.length_b   1.000
_cell.length_c   1.000
_cell.angle_alpha   90.00
_cell.angle_beta   90.00
_cell.angle_gamma   90.00
#
_symmetry.space_group_name_H-M   'P 1'
#
loop_
_entity.id
_entity.type
_entity.pdbx_description
1 polymer ?
#
loop_
_entity_poly.entity_id
_entity_poly.type
_entity_poly.pdbx_seq_one_letter_code
_entity_poly.pdbx_strand_id
1 'polypeptide(L)' 'MALSYEFLIERAEQAAQEAACCVLENVRARALRSEKAWRSMANQVLEVARNRELAQHEKLAASHLLGASQ' A
#
# COMPACT_ATOMS: atom_id res chain seq x y z
N MET A 1 -1.22 11.93 10.88
CA MET A 1 -0.43 10.68 10.80
C MET A 1 -0.72 9.99 9.49
N ALA A 2 0.32 9.56 8.75
CA ALA A 2 0.14 8.58 7.68
C ALA A 2 0.08 7.18 8.31
N LEU A 3 -0.81 6.32 7.81
CA LEU A 3 -0.90 4.92 8.25
C LEU A 3 0.25 4.11 7.62
N SER A 4 0.85 3.19 8.38
CA SER A 4 1.90 2.31 7.86
C SER A 4 1.31 1.20 6.99
N TYR A 5 2.13 0.65 6.08
CA TYR A 5 1.74 -0.52 5.28
C TYR A 5 1.32 -1.70 6.16
N GLU A 6 2.11 -2.00 7.19
CA GLU A 6 1.86 -3.11 8.13
C GLU A 6 0.49 -2.99 8.80
N PHE A 7 0.16 -1.79 9.29
CA PHE A 7 -1.14 -1.53 9.89
C PHE A 7 -2.28 -1.75 8.89
N LEU A 8 -2.12 -1.27 7.65
CA LEU A 8 -3.15 -1.40 6.62
C LEU A 8 -3.38 -2.87 6.22
N ILE A 9 -2.31 -3.67 6.13
CA ILE A 9 -2.41 -5.10 5.85
C ILE A 9 -3.05 -5.85 7.02
N GLU A 10 -2.67 -5.56 8.26
CA GLU A 10 -3.27 -6.20 9.43
C GLU A 10 -4.79 -5.97 9.46
N ARG A 11 -5.23 -4.74 9.15
CA ARG A 11 -6.66 -4.42 9.05
C ARG A 11 -7.35 -5.10 7.89
N ALA A 12 -6.66 -5.30 6.76
CA ALA A 12 -7.17 -6.06 5.63
C ALA A 12 -7.37 -7.53 6.00
N GLU A 13 -6.40 -8.15 6.67
CA GLU A 13 -6.45 -9.54 7.12
C GLU A 13 -7.55 -9.78 8.15
N GLN A 14 -7.71 -8.85 9.11
CA GLN A 14 -8.81 -8.90 10.08
C GLN A 14 -10.18 -8.88 9.38
N ALA A 15 -10.35 -8.03 8.36
CA ALA A 15 -11.60 -7.97 7.60
C ALA A 15 -11.82 -9.22 6.73
N ALA A 16 -10.75 -9.81 6.17
CA ALA A 16 -10.83 -11.06 5.43
C ALA A 16 -11.26 -12.22 6.35
N GLN A 17 -10.71 -12.28 7.57
CA GLN A 17 -11.08 -13.28 8.58
C GLN A 17 -12.54 -13.12 9.02
N GLU A 18 -12.99 -11.87 9.22
CA GLU A 18 -14.40 -11.58 9.52
C GLU A 18 -15.32 -12.09 8.40
N ALA A 19 -14.96 -11.83 7.13
CA ALA A 19 -15.71 -12.31 5.98
C ALA A 19 -15.76 -13.85 5.91
N ALA A 20 -14.66 -14.53 6.26
CA ALA A 20 -14.55 -15.99 6.23
C ALA A 20 -15.38 -16.67 7.33
N CYS A 21 -15.49 -16.05 8.51
CA CYS A 21 -16.26 -16.59 9.62
C CYS A 21 -17.75 -16.22 9.58
N CYS A 22 -18.16 -15.34 8.67
CA CYS A 22 -19.52 -14.83 8.68
C CYS A 22 -20.53 -15.77 8.00
N VAL A 23 -21.65 -16.01 8.67
CA VAL A 23 -22.77 -16.81 8.14
C VAL A 23 -23.71 -15.96 7.28
N LEU A 24 -23.81 -14.67 7.57
CA LEU A 24 -24.72 -13.77 6.87
C LEU A 24 -24.04 -13.12 5.67
N GLU A 25 -24.60 -13.29 4.48
CA GLU A 25 -24.01 -12.79 3.23
C GLU A 25 -23.89 -11.26 3.22
N ASN A 26 -24.81 -10.52 3.83
CA ASN A 26 -24.74 -9.06 3.91
C ASN A 26 -23.54 -8.57 4.75
N VAL A 27 -23.22 -9.28 5.83
CA VAL A 27 -22.06 -8.99 6.69
C VAL A 27 -20.78 -9.43 5.99
N ARG A 28 -20.77 -10.62 5.38
CA ARG A 28 -19.65 -11.08 4.53
C ARG A 28 -19.30 -10.06 3.44
N ALA A 29 -20.30 -9.60 2.69
CA ALA A 29 -20.11 -8.62 1.62
C ALA A 29 -19.58 -7.27 2.16
N ARG A 30 -20.02 -6.85 3.35
CA ARG A 30 -19.48 -5.65 4.01
C ARG A 30 -18.02 -5.85 4.40
N ALA A 31 -17.67 -6.98 5.02
CA ALA A 31 -16.31 -7.29 5.44
C ALA A 31 -15.35 -7.34 4.23
N LEU A 32 -15.77 -7.95 3.11
CA LEU A 32 -14.99 -7.96 1.87
C LEU A 32 -14.78 -6.56 1.28
N ARG A 33 -15.76 -5.65 1.39
CA ARG A 33 -15.57 -4.25 0.97
C ARG A 33 -14.55 -3.54 1.85
N SER A 34 -14.58 -3.78 3.16
CA SER A 34 -13.58 -3.25 4.09
C SER A 34 -12.19 -3.78 3.77
N GLU A 35 -12.04 -5.10 3.56
CA GLU A 35 -10.78 -5.70 3.14
C GLU A 35 -10.23 -5.02 1.88
N LYS A 36 -11.06 -4.90 0.83
CA LYS A 36 -10.66 -4.25 -0.42
C LYS A 36 -10.18 -2.81 -0.20
N ALA A 37 -10.86 -2.05 0.65
CA ALA A 37 -10.46 -0.68 0.97
C ALA A 37 -9.10 -0.64 1.68
N TRP A 38 -8.88 -1.51 2.67
CA TRP A 38 -7.60 -1.62 3.38
C TRP A 38 -6.45 -2.01 2.45
N ARG A 39 -6.65 -3.02 1.60
CA ARG A 39 -5.65 -3.42 0.60
C ARG A 39 -5.34 -2.32 -0.39
N SER A 40 -6.35 -1.57 -0.84
CA SER A 40 -6.15 -0.44 -1.74
C SER A 40 -5.27 0.64 -1.10
N MET A 41 -5.49 0.96 0.17
CA MET A 41 -4.65 1.93 0.89
C MET A 41 -3.22 1.40 1.08
N ALA A 42 -3.06 0.11 1.41
CA ALA A 42 -1.75 -0.52 1.55
C ALA A 42 -0.95 -0.42 0.23
N ASN A 43 -1.61 -0.71 -0.90
CA ASN A 43 -1.00 -0.58 -2.23
C ASN A 43 -0.57 0.85 -2.53
N GLN A 44 -1.39 1.86 -2.20
CA GLN A 44 -1.01 3.26 -2.39
C GLN A 44 0.24 3.64 -1.58
N VAL A 45 0.37 3.13 -0.35
CA VAL A 45 1.58 3.36 0.46
C VAL A 45 2.81 2.76 -0.22
N LEU A 46 2.70 1.54 -0.75
CA LEU A 46 3.80 0.90 -1.49
C LEU A 46 4.15 1.65 -2.77
N GLU A 47 3.15 2.09 -3.53
CA GLU A 47 3.37 2.85 -4.77
C GLU A 47 4.07 4.18 -4.50
N VAL A 48 3.67 4.90 -3.44
CA VAL A 48 4.34 6.13 -3.04
C VAL A 48 5.79 5.86 -2.62
N ALA A 49 6.05 4.78 -1.87
CA ALA A 49 7.42 4.40 -1.49
C ALA A 49 8.28 4.08 -2.72
N ARG A 50 7.78 3.24 -3.63
CA ARG A 50 8.45 2.87 -4.87
C ARG A 50 8.75 4.08 -5.75
N ASN A 51 7.78 4.98 -5.92
CA ASN A 51 7.95 6.18 -6.73
C ASN A 51 9.01 7.12 -6.12
N ARG A 52 9.11 7.19 -4.80
CA ARG A 52 10.17 7.96 -4.12
C ARG A 52 11.55 7.36 -4.36
N GLU A 53 11.69 6.05 -4.27
CA GLU A 53 12.95 5.34 -4.56
C GLU A 53 13.38 5.58 -6.01
N LEU A 54 12.46 5.41 -6.97
CA LEU A 54 12.73 5.67 -8.38
C LEU A 54 13.21 7.12 -8.62
N ALA A 55 12.50 8.10 -8.05
CA ALA A 55 12.87 9.50 -8.17
C ALA A 55 14.24 9.81 -7.52
N GLN A 56 14.62 9.11 -6.47
CA GLN A 56 15.96 9.24 -5.87
C GLN A 56 17.04 8.67 -6.79
N HIS A 57 16.81 7.49 -7.38
CA HIS A 57 17.74 6.90 -8.34
C HIS A 57 17.93 7.78 -9.58
N GLU A 58 16.86 8.34 -10.13
CA GLU A 58 16.91 9.26 -11.27
C GLU A 58 17.70 10.53 -10.95
N LYS A 59 17.48 11.11 -9.75
CA LYS A 59 18.24 12.28 -9.28
C LYS A 59 19.73 11.98 -9.13
N LEU A 60 20.07 10.85 -8.52
CA LEU A 60 21.47 10.43 -8.36
C LEU A 60 22.13 10.22 -9.72
N ALA A 61 21.46 9.53 -10.65
CA ALA A 61 21.95 9.34 -12.00
C ALA A 61 22.17 10.67 -12.74
N ALA A 62 21.21 11.60 -12.66
CA ALA A 62 21.34 12.93 -13.23
C ALA A 62 22.51 13.72 -12.62
N SER A 63 22.68 13.68 -11.29
CA SER A 63 23.81 14.35 -10.62
C SER A 63 25.16 13.76 -11.01
N HIS A 64 25.23 12.44 -11.22
CA HIS A 64 26.46 11.76 -11.63
C HIS A 64 26.85 12.13 -13.06
N LEU A 65 25.88 12.19 -13.98
CA LEU A 65 26.12 12.62 -15.37
C LEU A 65 26.55 14.08 -15.48
N LEU A 66 25.95 14.96 -14.67
CA LEU A 66 26.32 16.38 -14.62
C LEU A 66 27.69 16.62 -13.97
N GLY A 67 28.08 15.79 -13.00
CA GLY A 67 29.39 15.83 -12.37
C GLY A 67 30.52 15.22 -13.22
N ALA A 68 30.21 14.26 -14.09
CA ALA A 68 31.19 13.62 -14.99
C ALA A 68 31.48 14.43 -16.27
N SER A 69 30.71 15.49 -16.54
CA SER A 69 30.90 16.40 -17.68
C SER A 69 31.64 17.71 -17.33
N GLN A 70 32.13 17.86 -16.09
CA GLN A 70 33.01 18.95 -15.64
C GLN A 70 34.42 18.42 -15.35
#